data_AF-A0A2E6AXU5-F1
#
_entry.id   AF-A0A2E6AXU5-F1
#
_cell.length_a   1.000
_cell.length_b   1.000
_cell.length_c   1.000
_cell.angle_alpha   90.00
_cell.angle_beta   90.00
_cell.angle_gamma   90.00
#
_symmetry.space_group_name_H-M   'P 1'
#
loop_
_entity.id
_entity.type
_entity.pdbx_description
1 polymer ?
#
loop_
_entity_poly.entity_id
_entity_poly.type
_entity_poly.pdbx_seq_one_letter_code
_entity_poly.pdbx_strand_id
1 'polypeptide(L)' 'MKQGLQAVKSWLEAITGVLASLLVVSLLINILFPDALGEFSALDNLGIWMKSVGDNGLAGVLAILLVYVWYQKK' A
#
# COMPACT_ATOMS: atom_id res chain seq x y z
N MET A 1 -13.47 -18.69 20.55
CA MET A 1 -13.68 -17.48 19.73
C MET A 1 -12.44 -16.60 19.60
N LYS A 2 -11.78 -16.20 20.70
CA LYS A 2 -10.59 -15.32 20.64
C LYS A 2 -9.39 -15.93 19.88
N GLN A 3 -9.11 -17.22 20.08
CA GLN A 3 -8.00 -17.91 19.40
C GLN A 3 -8.21 -18.04 17.88
N GLY A 4 -9.41 -18.37 17.42
CA GLY A 4 -9.71 -18.47 15.99
C GLY A 4 -9.55 -17.14 15.26
N LEU A 5 -10.05 -16.05 15.85
CA LEU A 5 -9.86 -14.70 15.31
C LEU A 5 -8.39 -14.27 15.30
N GLN A 6 -7.64 -14.64 16.35
CA GLN A 6 -6.22 -14.36 16.44
C GLN A 6 -5.40 -15.12 15.39
N ALA A 7 -5.76 -16.38 15.10
CA ALA A 7 -5.16 -17.14 14.02
C ALA A 7 -5.41 -16.49 12.66
N VAL A 8 -6.66 -16.11 12.35
CA VAL A 8 -7.01 -15.41 11.10
C VAL A 8 -6.24 -14.10 10.96
N LYS A 9 -6.17 -13.30 12.03
CA LYS A 9 -5.38 -12.05 12.06
C LYS A 9 -3.91 -12.31 11.73
N SER A 10 -3.30 -13.33 12.35
CA SER A 10 -1.90 -13.67 12.11
C SER A 10 -1.64 -14.10 10.66
N TRP A 11 -2.54 -14.88 10.05
CA TRP A 11 -2.43 -15.26 8.64
C TRP A 11 -2.58 -14.07 7.71
N LEU A 12 -3.53 -13.17 7.99
CA LEU A 12 -3.70 -11.93 7.24
C LEU A 12 -2.45 -11.04 7.35
N GLU A 13 -1.89 -10.89 8.54
CA GLU A 13 -0.64 -10.14 8.75
C GLU A 13 0.53 -10.73 7.96
N ALA A 14 0.67 -12.06 7.95
CA ALA A 14 1.73 -12.72 7.17
C ALA A 14 1.57 -12.49 5.67
N ILE A 15 0.35 -12.70 5.14
CA ILE A 15 0.06 -12.51 3.70
C ILE A 15 0.25 -11.05 3.30
N THR A 16 -0.31 -10.11 4.08
CA THR A 16 -0.18 -8.68 3.81
C THR A 16 1.27 -8.21 3.90
N GLY A 17 2.07 -8.74 4.84
CA GLY A 17 3.49 -8.46 4.92
C GLY A 17 4.25 -8.88 3.65
N VAL A 18 3.99 -10.08 3.14
CA VAL A 18 4.57 -10.56 1.88
C VAL A 18 4.14 -9.69 0.71
N LEU A 19 2.83 -9.42 0.56
CA LEU A 19 2.30 -8.59 -0.53
C LEU A 19 2.87 -7.16 -0.50
N ALA A 20 3.00 -6.56 0.69
CA ALA A 20 3.61 -5.24 0.84
C ALA A 20 5.08 -5.25 0.42
N SER A 21 5.85 -6.27 0.80
CA SER A 21 7.25 -6.39 0.39
C SER A 21 7.40 -6.55 -1.13
N LEU A 22 6.54 -7.35 -1.76
CA LEU A 22 6.52 -7.52 -3.22
C LEU A 22 6.13 -6.23 -3.93
N LEU A 23 5.19 -5.46 -3.37
CA LEU A 23 4.81 -4.15 -3.90
C LEU A 23 6.00 -3.18 -3.87
N VAL A 24 6.74 -3.11 -2.76
CA VAL A 24 7.94 -2.26 -2.67
C VAL A 24 9.01 -2.69 -3.68
N VAL A 25 9.28 -3.99 -3.81
CA VAL A 25 10.25 -4.51 -4.79
C VAL A 25 9.81 -4.17 -6.22
N SER A 26 8.55 -4.37 -6.55
CA SER A 26 7.98 -4.02 -7.86
C SER A 26 8.16 -2.54 -8.18
N LEU A 27 7.92 -1.65 -7.22
CA LEU A 27 8.14 -0.21 -7.39
C LEU A 27 9.61 0.13 -7.63
N LEU A 28 10.52 -0.46 -6.85
CA LEU A 28 11.96 -0.23 -7.02
C LEU A 28 12.46 -0.71 -8.39
N ILE A 29 12.02 -1.89 -8.83
CA ILE A 29 12.36 -2.41 -10.15
C ILE A 29 11.87 -1.46 -11.24
N ASN A 30 10.64 -0.96 -11.14
CA ASN A 30 10.06 -0.09 -12.16
C ASN A 30 10.75 1.28 -12.23
N ILE A 31 11.20 1.82 -11.09
CA ILE A 31 11.97 3.06 -11.04
C ILE A 31 13.35 2.88 -11.70
N LEU A 32 14.02 1.76 -11.44
CA LEU A 32 15.37 1.50 -11.96
C LEU A 32 15.37 1.04 -13.43
N PHE A 33 14.35 0.29 -13.82
CA PHE A 33 14.17 -0.28 -15.13
C PHE A 33 12.74 0.02 -15.61
N PRO A 34 12.53 1.22 -16.20
CA PRO A 34 11.27 1.57 -16.81
C PRO A 34 10.82 0.45 -17.77
N ASP A 35 9.54 0.07 -17.71
CA ASP A 35 8.89 -0.97 -18.52
C ASP A 35 9.27 -2.44 -18.21
N ALA A 36 10.17 -2.73 -17.26
CA ALA A 36 10.60 -4.11 -16.96
C ALA A 36 9.47 -5.07 -16.55
N LEU A 37 8.38 -4.54 -16.00
CA LEU A 37 7.22 -5.31 -15.55
C LEU A 37 6.00 -5.16 -16.49
N GLY A 38 6.09 -4.35 -17.55
CA GLY A 38 5.00 -4.08 -18.49
C GLY A 38 3.68 -3.76 -17.77
N GLU A 39 2.62 -4.48 -18.13
CA GLU A 39 1.26 -4.33 -17.55
C GLU A 39 1.18 -4.64 -16.04
N PHE A 40 2.18 -5.33 -15.47
CA PHE A 40 2.27 -5.63 -14.03
C PHE A 40 3.00 -4.54 -13.24
N SER A 41 3.30 -3.40 -13.86
CA SER A 41 3.90 -2.25 -13.20
C SER A 41 3.05 -1.81 -12.01
N ALA A 42 3.58 -1.99 -10.79
CA ALA A 42 2.92 -1.46 -9.59
C ALA A 42 2.86 0.07 -9.61
N LEU A 43 3.82 0.72 -10.29
CA LEU A 43 3.87 2.18 -10.40
C LEU A 43 2.72 2.71 -11.27
N ASP A 44 2.46 2.08 -12.42
CA ASP A 44 1.36 2.48 -13.30
C ASP A 44 -0.01 2.19 -12.70
N ASN A 45 -0.16 1.03 -12.06
CA ASN A 45 -1.38 0.67 -11.34
C ASN A 45 -1.66 1.64 -10.17
N LEU A 46 -0.63 2.06 -9.43
CA LEU A 46 -0.76 3.12 -8.44
C LEU A 46 -1.12 4.46 -9.07
N GLY A 47 -0.54 4.81 -10.21
CA GLY A 47 -0.88 6.03 -10.95
C GLY A 47 -2.34 6.07 -11.40
N ILE A 48 -2.86 4.96 -11.93
CA ILE A 48 -4.26 4.80 -12.31
C ILE A 48 -5.16 4.91 -11.08
N TRP A 49 -4.80 4.23 -9.99
CA TRP A 49 -5.55 4.32 -8.75
C TRP A 49 -5.59 5.76 -8.21
N MET A 50 -4.45 6.45 -8.12
CA MET A 50 -4.38 7.85 -7.67
C MET A 50 -5.25 8.78 -8.53
N LYS A 51 -5.27 8.58 -9.85
CA LYS A 51 -6.16 9.33 -10.76
C LYS A 51 -7.63 9.05 -10.49
N SER A 52 -7.99 7.83 -10.10
CA SER A 52 -9.38 7.47 -9.80
C SER A 52 -9.91 8.06 -8.49
N VAL A 53 -9.03 8.32 -7.52
CA VAL A 53 -9.44 8.96 -6.24
C VAL A 53 -9.66 10.47 -6.41
N GLY A 54 -9.07 11.09 -7.44
CA GLY A 54 -9.14 12.53 -7.71
C GLY A 54 -8.45 13.41 -6.65
N ASP A 55 -8.37 14.71 -6.91
CA ASP A 55 -7.64 15.67 -6.05
C ASP A 55 -8.18 15.71 -4.62
N ASN A 56 -9.50 15.66 -4.47
CA ASN A 56 -10.15 15.63 -3.15
C ASN A 56 -9.90 14.32 -2.39
N GLY A 57 -9.67 13.21 -3.12
CA GLY A 57 -9.35 11.91 -2.54
C GLY A 57 -7.95 11.85 -1.95
N LEU A 58 -6.96 12.37 -2.69
CA LEU A 58 -5.58 12.47 -2.20
C LEU A 58 -5.48 13.39 -0.98
N ALA A 59 -6.23 14.49 -0.96
CA ALA A 59 -6.34 15.37 0.21
C ALA A 59 -6.90 14.63 1.44
N GLY A 60 -7.89 13.75 1.25
CA GLY A 60 -8.42 12.90 2.32
C GLY A 60 -7.40 11.91 2.87
N VAL A 61 -6.62 11.26 2.00
CA VAL A 61 -5.53 10.35 2.41
C VAL A 61 -4.44 11.10 3.19
N LEU A 62 -4.04 12.28 2.71
CA LEU A 62 -3.09 13.15 3.40
C LEU A 62 -3.59 13.59 4.79
N ALA A 63 -4.87 13.95 4.91
CA ALA A 63 -5.46 14.33 6.20
C ALA A 63 -5.40 13.19 7.22
N ILE A 64 -5.70 11.96 6.81
CA ILE A 64 -5.60 10.77 7.67
C ILE A 64 -4.15 10.52 8.10
N LEU A 65 -3.20 10.63 7.17
CA LEU A 65 -1.77 10.50 7.46
C LEU A 65 -1.30 11.52 8.50
N LEU A 66 -1.71 12.78 8.37
CA LEU A 66 -1.36 13.84 9.33
C LEU A 66 -1.90 13.53 10.73
N VAL A 67 -3.17 13.10 10.83
CA VAL A 67 -3.76 12.69 12.11
C VAL A 67 -3.01 11.51 12.71
N TYR A 68 -2.67 10.49 11.90
CA TYR A 68 -1.92 9.33 12.36
C TYR A 68 -0.53 9.70 12.87
N VAL A 69 0.24 10.49 12.11
CA VAL A 69 1.57 10.95 12.52
C VAL A 69 1.51 11.77 13.80
N TRP A 70 0.48 12.63 13.96
CA TRP A 70 0.30 13.41 15.16
C TRP A 70 -0.07 12.54 16.37
N TYR A 71 -0.87 11.49 16.15
CA TYR A 71 -1.20 10.51 17.18
C TYR A 71 0.02 9.71 17.67
N GLN A 72 0.91 9.29 16.76
CA GLN A 72 2.15 8.56 17.10
C GLN A 72 3.19 9.41 17.86
N LYS A 73 3.05 10.74 17.86
CA LYS A 73 3.91 11.64 18.65
C LYS A 73 3.50 11.75 20.12
N LYS A 74 2.35 11.20 20.52
CA LYS A 74 1.96 11.01 21.92
C LYS A 74 2.38 9.62 22.40
#